data_AF-A0A3P3DX60-F1
#
_entry.id   AF-A0A3P3DX60-F1
#
_cell.length_a   1.000
_cell.length_b   1.000
_cell.length_c   1.000
_cell.angle_alpha   90.00
_cell.angle_beta   90.00
_cell.angle_gamma   90.00
#
_symmetry.space_group_name_H-M   'P 1'
#
loop_
_entity.id
_entity.type
_entity.pdbx_description
1 polymer ?
#
loop_
_entity_poly.entity_id
_entity_poly.type
_entity_poly.pdbx_seq_one_letter_code
_entity_poly.pdbx_strand_id
1 'polypeptide(L)' 'RRITPVIPPKANRVTPRQTDFALYRERNLVERFFNKLKHFRAIATRYDKTARNFLAAVQLVAITFLLN' A
#
# COMPACT_ATOMS: atom_id res chain seq x y z
N ARG A 1 -15.25 -4.73 15.11
CA ARG A 1 -14.66 -5.62 14.07
C ARG A 1 -13.37 -6.21 14.62
N ARG A 2 -13.20 -7.54 14.66
CA ARG A 2 -11.95 -8.19 15.12
C ARG A 2 -11.00 -8.29 13.92
N ILE A 3 -9.99 -7.42 13.85
CA ILE A 3 -8.92 -7.49 12.84
C ILE A 3 -7.70 -8.08 13.52
N THR A 4 -7.18 -9.18 13.00
CA THR A 4 -5.98 -9.83 13.54
C THR A 4 -4.73 -9.20 12.91
N PRO A 5 -3.82 -8.60 13.69
CA PRO A 5 -2.64 -7.95 13.14
C PRO A 5 -1.60 -8.98 12.67
N VAL A 6 -1.40 -9.09 11.36
CA VAL A 6 -0.41 -10.00 10.73
C VAL A 6 0.90 -9.26 10.45
N ILE A 7 1.47 -8.62 11.47
CA ILE A 7 2.74 -7.92 11.36
C ILE A 7 3.78 -8.71 12.16
N PRO A 8 4.97 -9.02 11.64
CA PRO A 8 5.98 -9.72 12.43
C PRO A 8 6.37 -8.94 13.69
N PRO A 9 6.67 -9.61 14.81
CA PRO A 9 7.27 -8.95 15.96
C PRO A 9 8.68 -8.44 15.62
N LYS A 10 9.17 -7.44 16.37
CA LYS A 10 10.60 -7.07 16.31
C LYS A 10 11.46 -8.26 16.74
N ALA A 11 12.64 -8.40 16.16
CA ALA A 11 13.58 -9.49 16.45
C ALA A 11 13.92 -9.61 17.95
N ASN A 12 14.01 -8.48 18.66
CA ASN A 12 14.40 -8.43 20.07
C ASN A 12 13.23 -8.64 21.05
N ARG A 13 12.08 -9.15 20.59
CA ARG A 13 10.90 -9.33 21.44
C ARG A 13 11.02 -10.63 22.25
N VAL A 14 10.97 -10.52 23.58
CA VAL A 14 11.06 -11.65 24.52
C VAL A 14 9.98 -12.70 24.26
N THR A 15 8.74 -12.26 24.02
CA THR A 15 7.60 -13.13 23.68
C THR A 15 7.12 -12.83 22.26
N PRO A 16 7.63 -13.54 21.24
CA PRO A 16 7.20 -13.35 19.86
C PRO A 16 5.74 -13.78 19.69
N ARG A 17 4.97 -13.00 18.92
CA ARG A 17 3.61 -13.40 18.53
C ARG A 17 3.69 -14.34 17.33
N GLN A 18 2.84 -15.35 17.30
CA GLN A 18 2.62 -16.14 16.09
C GLN A 18 2.13 -15.20 14.99
N THR A 19 2.79 -15.26 13.83
CA THR A 19 2.48 -14.42 12.68
C THR A 19 2.52 -15.29 11.43
N ASP A 20 1.52 -15.15 10.57
CA ASP A 20 1.54 -15.75 9.25
C ASP A 20 2.46 -14.94 8.32
N PHE A 21 3.65 -15.49 8.06
CA PHE A 21 4.64 -14.85 7.21
C PHE A 21 4.28 -14.92 5.72
N ALA A 22 3.51 -15.93 5.30
CA ALA A 22 3.05 -16.04 3.91
C ALA A 22 2.06 -14.90 3.62
N LEU A 23 1.09 -14.70 4.51
CA LEU A 23 0.14 -13.60 4.41
C LEU A 23 0.83 -12.23 4.55
N TYR A 24 1.82 -12.09 5.44
CA TYR A 24 2.60 -10.84 5.53
C TYR A 24 3.36 -10.52 4.22
N ARG A 25 3.85 -11.53 3.50
CA ARG A 25 4.59 -11.35 2.25
C ARG A 25 3.72 -10.72 1.14
N GLU A 26 2.42 -10.98 1.13
CA GLU A 26 1.49 -10.41 0.16
C GLU A 26 1.43 -8.87 0.23
N ARG A 27 1.75 -8.28 1.39
CA ARG A 27 1.85 -6.82 1.57
C ARG A 27 2.80 -6.16 0.55
N ASN A 28 3.84 -6.88 0.11
CA ASN A 28 4.77 -6.39 -0.91
C ASN A 28 4.07 -6.02 -2.23
N LEU A 29 2.99 -6.71 -2.60
CA LEU A 29 2.22 -6.37 -3.81
C LEU A 29 1.60 -4.98 -3.69
N VAL A 30 1.00 -4.69 -2.54
CA VAL A 30 0.39 -3.40 -2.21
C VAL A 30 1.46 -2.30 -2.14
N GLU A 31 2.59 -2.56 -1.49
CA GLU A 31 3.71 -1.60 -1.41
C GLU A 31 4.27 -1.26 -2.79
N ARG A 32 4.49 -2.26 -3.66
CA ARG A 32 4.96 -2.06 -5.02
C ARG A 32 3.96 -1.27 -5.86
N PHE A 33 2.66 -1.51 -5.67
CA PHE A 33 1.61 -0.74 -6.33
C PHE A 33 1.66 0.75 -5.93
N PHE A 34 1.74 1.06 -4.64
CA PHE A 34 1.87 2.44 -4.19
C PHE A 34 3.20 3.08 -4.57
N ASN A 35 4.29 2.31 -4.62
CA ASN A 35 5.56 2.78 -5.15
C ASN A 35 5.39 3.22 -6.61
N LYS A 36 4.79 2.37 -7.45
CA LYS A 36 4.44 2.68 -8.85
C LYS A 36 3.58 3.94 -8.97
N LEU A 37 2.54 4.10 -8.16
CA LEU A 37 1.72 5.31 -8.13
C LEU A 37 2.54 6.58 -7.82
N LYS A 38 3.54 6.48 -6.95
CA LYS A 38 4.41 7.61 -6.57
C LYS A 38 5.45 7.99 -7.64
N HIS A 39 5.63 7.22 -8.71
CA HIS A 39 6.41 7.70 -9.87
C HIS A 39 5.72 8.88 -10.56
N PHE A 40 4.39 8.98 -10.45
CA PHE A 40 3.63 10.11 -10.97
C PHE A 40 3.76 11.28 -10.00
N ARG A 41 4.59 12.26 -10.35
CA ARG A 41 4.90 13.42 -9.50
C ARG A 41 3.66 14.15 -8.99
N ALA A 42 2.63 14.30 -9.84
CA ALA A 42 1.32 14.86 -9.49
C ALA A 42 0.66 14.17 -8.28
N ILE A 43 0.69 12.83 -8.27
CA ILE A 43 0.13 12.00 -7.21
C ILE A 43 1.05 12.02 -5.98
N ALA A 44 2.35 11.84 -6.17
CA ALA A 44 3.32 11.73 -5.07
C ALA A 44 3.35 12.96 -4.15
N THR A 45 3.22 14.15 -4.75
CA THR A 45 3.26 15.43 -4.03
C THR A 45 1.86 16.01 -3.76
N ARG A 46 0.80 15.32 -4.21
CA ARG A 46 -0.59 15.76 -4.06
C ARG A 46 -0.81 17.17 -4.59
N TYR A 47 -0.44 17.39 -5.85
CA TYR A 47 -0.57 18.70 -6.52
C TYR A 47 -2.04 19.14 -6.70
N ASP A 48 -2.97 18.19 -6.83
CA ASP A 48 -4.38 18.49 -7.02
C ASP A 48 -4.99 19.18 -5.79
N LYS A 49 -5.62 20.34 -6.01
CA LYS A 49 -6.26 21.13 -4.95
C LYS A 49 -7.48 20.44 -4.34
N THR A 50 -8.24 19.71 -5.15
CA THR A 50 -9.48 19.06 -4.71
C THR A 50 -9.27 17.56 -4.52
N ALA A 51 -9.91 17.00 -3.49
CA ALA A 51 -9.86 15.57 -3.25
C ALA A 51 -10.43 14.74 -4.41
N ARG A 52 -11.43 15.28 -5.12
CA ARG A 52 -12.03 14.63 -6.30
C ARG A 52 -11.01 14.48 -7.44
N ASN A 53 -10.25 15.53 -7.75
CA ASN A 53 -9.27 15.48 -8.84
C ASN A 53 -8.13 14.55 -8.50
N PHE A 54 -7.63 14.61 -7.26
CA PHE A 54 -6.62 13.67 -6.77
C PHE A 54 -7.08 12.22 -6.87
N LEU A 55 -8.32 11.93 -6.46
CA LEU A 55 -8.90 10.59 -6.55
C LEU A 55 -9.03 10.13 -8.00
N ALA A 56 -9.51 10.99 -8.89
CA ALA A 56 -9.63 10.70 -10.32
C ALA A 56 -8.26 10.38 -10.95
N ALA A 57 -7.21 11.14 -10.61
CA ALA A 57 -5.85 10.89 -11.07
C ALA A 57 -5.32 9.53 -10.57
N VAL A 58 -5.53 9.20 -9.29
CA VAL A 58 -5.16 7.89 -8.72
C VAL A 58 -5.91 6.75 -9.42
N GLN A 59 -7.21 6.91 -9.66
CA GLN A 59 -8.03 5.92 -10.36
C GLN A 59 -7.56 5.71 -11.80
N LEU A 60 -7.25 6.78 -12.53
CA LEU A 60 -6.75 6.72 -13.89
C LEU A 60 -5.45 5.90 -13.95
N VAL A 61 -4.48 6.22 -13.09
CA VAL A 61 -3.21 5.47 -13.04
C VAL A 61 -3.43 4.03 -12.59
N ALA A 62 -4.32 3.78 -11.62
CA ALA A 62 -4.64 2.42 -11.20
C ALA A 62 -5.21 1.57 -12.34
N ILE A 63 -6.12 2.14 -13.15
CA ILE A 63 -6.69 1.47 -14.33
C ILE A 63 -5.60 1.18 -15.37
N THR A 64 -4.68 2.12 -15.62
CA THR A 64 -3.55 1.86 -16.54
C THR A 64 -2.65 0.71 -16.08
N PHE A 65 -2.50 0.48 -14.77
CA PHE A 65 -1.75 -0.67 -14.26
C PHE A 65 -2.52 -1.99 -14.34
N LEU A 66 -3.85 -1.94 -14.36
CA LEU A 66 -4.70 -3.11 -14.49
C LEU A 66 -4.79 -3.59 -15.95
N LEU A 67 -4.79 -2.66 -16.90
CA LEU A 67 -4.94 -2.94 -18.34
C LEU A 67 -3.62 -3.26 -19.06
N ASN A 68 -2.49 -3.10 -18.39
CA ASN A 68 -1.17 -3.51 -18.86
C ASN A 68 -0.79 -4.88 -18.29
#